data_AF-A0A850MJD7-F1
#
_entry.id   AF-A0A850MJD7-F1
#
_cell.length_a   1.000
_cell.length_b   1.000
_cell.length_c   1.000
_cell.angle_alpha   90.00
_cell.angle_beta   90.00
_cell.angle_gamma   90.00
#
_symmetry.space_group_name_H-M   'P 1'
#
loop_
_entity.id
_entity.type
_entity.pdbx_description
1 polymer ?
#
loop_
_entity_poly.entity_id
_entity_poly.type
_entity_poly.pdbx_seq_one_letter_code
_entity_poly.pdbx_strand_id
1 'polypeptide(L)'
;MGKKKIQKKAEELGLNKLPLTVLYARPKRIGNSGTIIEHLSGLVPGLLIPSKRIADTSVIMFNYFHSDVKDPSFDYDKDEGARTKKYFYLAPESNLYVEVIDNVQGFLIDLASNHVIQINIYSDNEEYKKAIANVINDTYKDGILAHIKWKKIEKKYKVKQEDCIATWNRLLQN
;
A
#
# COMPACT_ATOMS: atom_id res chain seq x y z
N MET A 1 -17.99 9.49 -10.53
CA MET A 1 -16.68 8.90 -10.86
C MET A 1 -16.84 7.38 -10.70
N GLY A 2 -16.77 6.62 -11.78
CA GLY A 2 -17.09 5.18 -11.77
C GLY A 2 -16.04 4.36 -11.01
N LYS A 3 -16.46 3.24 -10.41
CA LYS A 3 -15.54 2.27 -9.78
C LYS A 3 -14.58 1.71 -10.82
N LYS A 4 -13.32 1.51 -10.42
CA LYS A 4 -12.28 0.95 -11.30
C LYS A 4 -12.51 -0.53 -11.56
N LYS A 5 -11.92 -1.07 -12.63
CA LYS A 5 -12.14 -2.45 -13.10
C LYS A 5 -11.86 -3.46 -11.99
N ILE A 6 -10.75 -3.29 -11.28
CA ILE A 6 -10.32 -4.20 -10.20
C ILE A 6 -11.18 -4.07 -8.96
N GLN A 7 -11.58 -2.85 -8.58
CA GLN A 7 -12.53 -2.66 -7.48
C GLN A 7 -13.88 -3.35 -7.76
N LYS A 8 -14.40 -3.20 -8.99
CA LYS A 8 -15.63 -3.86 -9.41
C LYS A 8 -15.49 -5.39 -9.40
N LYS A 9 -14.37 -5.91 -9.88
CA LYS A 9 -14.05 -7.34 -9.86
C LYS A 9 -13.95 -7.86 -8.42
N ALA A 10 -13.31 -7.14 -7.51
CA ALA A 10 -13.24 -7.49 -6.09
C ALA A 10 -14.62 -7.54 -5.43
N GLU A 11 -15.53 -6.62 -5.80
CA GLU A 11 -16.92 -6.61 -5.35
C GLU A 11 -17.73 -7.80 -5.89
N GLU A 12 -17.59 -8.10 -7.18
CA GLU A 12 -18.25 -9.23 -7.84
C GLU A 12 -17.80 -10.56 -7.23
N LEU A 13 -16.51 -10.67 -6.86
CA LEU A 13 -15.94 -11.84 -6.19
C LEU A 13 -16.17 -11.85 -4.67
N GLY A 14 -16.74 -10.79 -4.09
CA GLY A 14 -16.97 -10.67 -2.65
C GLY A 14 -15.72 -10.46 -1.79
N LEU A 15 -14.54 -10.28 -2.40
CA LEU A 15 -13.27 -10.10 -1.69
C LEU A 15 -13.24 -8.81 -0.86
N ASN A 16 -13.98 -7.78 -1.26
CA ASN A 16 -14.12 -6.55 -0.47
C ASN A 16 -14.97 -6.71 0.81
N LYS A 17 -15.56 -7.88 1.04
CA LYS A 17 -16.32 -8.24 2.25
C LYS A 17 -15.50 -9.11 3.21
N LEU A 18 -14.29 -9.53 2.83
CA LEU A 18 -13.39 -10.24 3.71
C LEU A 18 -12.99 -9.37 4.91
N PRO A 19 -12.49 -9.97 6.00
CA PRO A 19 -12.01 -9.24 7.16
C PRO A 19 -11.00 -8.15 6.75
N LEU A 20 -11.31 -6.90 7.13
CA LEU A 20 -10.50 -5.74 6.80
C LEU A 20 -9.49 -5.46 7.91
N THR A 21 -8.24 -5.29 7.53
CA THR A 21 -7.18 -4.70 8.36
C THR A 21 -6.69 -3.42 7.70
N VAL A 22 -6.60 -2.34 8.48
CA VAL A 22 -6.13 -1.03 7.98
C VAL A 22 -4.81 -0.69 8.64
N LEU A 23 -3.80 -0.43 7.82
CA LEU A 23 -2.51 0.09 8.26
C LEU A 23 -2.32 1.52 7.75
N TYR A 24 -1.69 2.35 8.58
CA TYR A 24 -1.31 3.69 8.19
C TYR A 24 0.20 3.81 8.16
N ALA A 25 0.72 4.44 7.11
CA ALA A 25 2.14 4.56 6.87
C ALA A 25 2.49 5.95 6.31
N ARG A 26 3.79 6.19 6.14
CA ARG A 26 4.31 7.19 5.21
C ARG A 26 5.14 6.47 4.16
N PRO A 27 5.28 7.02 2.95
CA PRO A 27 6.30 6.52 2.03
C PRO A 27 7.69 6.93 2.54
N LYS A 28 8.72 6.17 2.19
CA LYS A 28 10.11 6.57 2.44
C LYS A 28 10.59 7.47 1.31
N ARG A 29 10.11 7.22 0.09
CA ARG A 29 10.44 7.95 -1.14
C ARG A 29 9.21 8.14 -2.02
N ILE A 30 9.17 9.27 -2.71
CA ILE A 30 8.29 9.50 -3.86
C ILE A 30 9.17 9.44 -5.10
N GLY A 31 8.87 8.54 -6.02
CA GLY A 31 9.66 8.36 -7.24
C GLY A 31 9.02 9.00 -8.43
N ASN A 32 9.85 9.44 -9.36
CA ASN A 32 9.44 9.57 -10.75
C ASN A 32 9.46 8.16 -11.37
N SER A 33 8.50 7.81 -12.23
CA SER A 33 8.32 6.45 -12.78
C SER A 33 9.59 5.79 -13.31
N GLY A 34 10.62 6.54 -13.72
CA GLY A 34 11.87 5.98 -14.22
C GLY A 34 12.87 5.55 -13.14
N THR A 35 12.94 6.22 -11.99
CA THR A 35 14.09 6.10 -11.07
C THR A 35 13.85 5.15 -9.89
N ILE A 36 12.60 5.01 -9.44
CA ILE A 36 12.26 4.02 -8.39
C ILE A 36 12.35 2.60 -8.94
N ILE A 37 12.05 2.40 -10.23
CA ILE A 37 12.24 1.12 -10.89
C ILE A 37 13.74 0.79 -10.80
N GLU A 38 14.66 1.60 -11.31
CA GLU A 38 16.10 1.27 -11.32
C GLU A 38 16.74 0.95 -9.94
N HIS A 39 16.34 1.64 -8.86
CA HIS A 39 16.93 1.41 -7.53
C HIS A 39 16.25 0.31 -6.71
N LEU A 40 15.02 -0.09 -7.04
CA LEU A 40 14.35 -1.28 -6.47
C LEU A 40 14.43 -2.50 -7.42
N SER A 41 14.83 -2.30 -8.69
CA SER A 41 14.94 -3.30 -9.75
C SER A 41 16.28 -4.03 -9.77
N GLY A 42 16.94 -4.20 -8.63
CA GLY A 42 17.89 -5.31 -8.52
C GLY A 42 17.24 -6.68 -8.79
N LEU A 43 15.90 -6.75 -8.79
CA LEU A 43 15.14 -8.00 -8.80
C LEU A 43 14.07 -8.15 -9.90
N VAL A 44 13.69 -7.12 -10.67
CA VAL A 44 12.67 -7.27 -11.74
C VAL A 44 12.94 -6.34 -12.92
N PRO A 45 13.50 -6.84 -14.05
CA PRO A 45 13.66 -6.05 -15.27
C PRO A 45 12.30 -5.81 -15.95
N GLY A 46 11.97 -4.56 -16.26
CA GLY A 46 10.97 -4.22 -17.30
C GLY A 46 9.59 -3.75 -16.84
N LEU A 47 9.28 -3.64 -15.54
CA LEU A 47 7.96 -3.20 -15.10
C LEU A 47 7.81 -1.67 -15.06
N LEU A 48 7.45 -1.06 -16.18
CA LEU A 48 7.06 0.35 -16.27
C LEU A 48 5.70 0.59 -15.58
N ILE A 49 5.70 1.21 -14.39
CA ILE A 49 4.48 1.82 -13.84
C ILE A 49 4.43 3.27 -14.35
N PRO A 50 3.55 3.63 -15.30
CA PRO A 50 3.56 4.95 -15.93
C PRO A 50 2.93 5.98 -14.99
N SER A 51 3.67 6.51 -14.02
CA SER A 51 3.22 7.63 -13.18
C SER A 51 4.36 8.56 -12.82
N LYS A 52 4.15 9.87 -13.02
CA LYS A 52 5.19 10.87 -12.72
C LYS A 52 5.61 10.89 -11.24
N ARG A 53 4.80 10.38 -10.29
CA ARG A 53 5.05 10.47 -8.82
C ARG A 53 4.43 9.29 -8.06
N ILE A 54 5.20 8.27 -7.70
CA ILE A 54 4.70 7.04 -7.04
C ILE A 54 5.28 6.94 -5.64
N ALA A 55 4.43 6.68 -4.65
CA ALA A 55 4.87 6.27 -3.32
C ALA A 55 5.50 4.88 -3.41
N ASP A 56 6.73 4.73 -2.91
CA ASP A 56 7.43 3.44 -2.87
C ASP A 56 6.60 2.29 -2.27
N THR A 57 5.75 2.57 -1.28
CA THR A 57 4.79 1.61 -0.70
C THR A 57 3.99 0.86 -1.76
N SER A 58 3.53 1.56 -2.81
CA SER A 58 2.78 0.95 -3.90
C SER A 58 3.66 0.01 -4.73
N VAL A 59 4.91 0.38 -4.97
CA VAL A 59 5.86 -0.48 -5.70
C VAL A 59 6.20 -1.73 -4.90
N ILE A 60 6.41 -1.58 -3.58
CA ILE A 60 6.65 -2.70 -2.67
C ILE A 60 5.46 -3.67 -2.68
N MET A 61 4.22 -3.15 -2.65
CA MET A 61 3.03 -4.00 -2.76
C MET A 61 2.94 -4.71 -4.09
N PHE A 62 3.21 -4.02 -5.20
CA PHE A 62 3.24 -4.68 -6.50
C PHE A 62 4.22 -5.86 -6.51
N ASN A 63 5.46 -5.63 -6.04
CA ASN A 63 6.50 -6.66 -6.05
C ASN A 63 6.13 -7.85 -5.16
N TYR A 64 5.56 -7.59 -3.98
CA TYR A 64 5.10 -8.63 -3.06
C TYR A 64 4.01 -9.50 -3.70
N PHE A 65 2.99 -8.89 -4.31
CA PHE A 65 1.94 -9.64 -5.01
C PHE A 65 2.50 -10.45 -6.19
N HIS A 66 3.44 -9.87 -6.94
CA HIS A 66 4.01 -10.50 -8.12
C HIS A 66 4.96 -11.66 -7.78
N SER A 67 5.72 -11.54 -6.69
CA SER A 67 6.84 -12.46 -6.38
C SER A 67 6.49 -13.46 -5.28
N ASP A 68 5.78 -13.03 -4.24
CA ASP A 68 5.61 -13.78 -3.00
C ASP A 68 4.22 -14.42 -2.86
N VAL A 69 3.16 -13.70 -3.27
CA VAL A 69 1.78 -14.24 -3.21
C VAL A 69 1.60 -15.41 -4.20
N LYS A 70 2.32 -15.39 -5.32
CA LYS A 70 2.33 -16.44 -6.38
C LYS A 70 0.93 -16.83 -6.87
N ASP A 71 0.02 -15.86 -6.91
CA ASP A 71 -1.34 -16.04 -7.42
C ASP A 71 -1.37 -15.84 -8.94
N PRO A 72 -1.70 -16.86 -9.75
CA PRO A 72 -1.72 -16.75 -11.20
C PRO A 72 -2.84 -15.81 -11.70
N SER A 73 -3.83 -15.51 -10.86
CA SER A 73 -4.94 -14.61 -11.15
C SER A 73 -4.69 -13.17 -10.65
N PHE A 74 -3.45 -12.86 -10.23
CA PHE A 74 -3.04 -11.52 -9.83
C PHE A 74 -3.38 -10.48 -10.90
N ASP A 75 -4.06 -9.42 -10.47
CA ASP A 75 -4.46 -8.30 -11.33
C ASP A 75 -4.29 -6.98 -10.57
N TYR A 76 -4.03 -5.90 -11.32
CA TYR A 76 -3.65 -4.61 -10.76
C TYR A 76 -4.25 -3.44 -11.55
N ASP A 77 -4.66 -2.39 -10.83
CA ASP A 77 -5.12 -1.14 -11.43
C ASP A 77 -4.83 0.04 -10.50
N LYS A 78 -4.93 1.26 -11.03
CA LYS A 78 -4.65 2.50 -10.29
C LYS A 78 -5.60 3.63 -10.64
N ASP A 79 -5.75 4.55 -9.70
CA ASP A 79 -6.46 5.81 -9.87
C ASP A 79 -5.56 6.99 -9.52
N GLU A 80 -5.28 7.86 -10.48
CA GLU A 80 -4.24 8.88 -10.37
C GLU A 80 -4.82 10.28 -10.23
N GLY A 81 -5.48 10.54 -9.10
CA GLY A 81 -5.86 11.91 -8.73
C GLY A 81 -4.64 12.78 -8.42
N ALA A 82 -4.79 14.10 -8.57
CA ALA A 82 -3.71 15.06 -8.35
C ALA A 82 -3.20 15.09 -6.89
N ARG A 83 -4.08 14.83 -5.93
CA ARG A 83 -3.79 14.87 -4.48
C ARG A 83 -4.00 13.53 -3.78
N THR A 84 -4.67 12.59 -4.45
CA THR A 84 -4.96 11.27 -3.92
C THR A 84 -4.73 10.27 -5.04
N LYS A 85 -3.84 9.32 -4.79
CA LYS A 85 -3.59 8.20 -5.68
C LYS A 85 -4.06 6.92 -5.00
N LYS A 86 -4.68 6.04 -5.75
CA LYS A 86 -5.12 4.74 -5.26
C LYS A 86 -4.53 3.65 -6.14
N TYR A 87 -4.14 2.56 -5.52
CA TYR A 87 -3.57 1.40 -6.17
C TYR A 87 -4.29 0.17 -5.65
N PHE A 88 -4.72 -0.71 -6.55
CA PHE A 88 -5.57 -1.86 -6.26
C PHE A 88 -4.82 -3.12 -6.68
N TYR A 89 -4.66 -4.05 -5.76
CA TYR A 89 -3.97 -5.33 -5.96
C TYR A 89 -4.97 -6.44 -5.63
N LEU A 90 -5.21 -7.32 -6.58
CA LEU A 90 -6.22 -8.37 -6.48
C LEU A 90 -5.56 -9.72 -6.73
N ALA A 91 -5.64 -10.62 -5.77
CA ALA A 91 -5.18 -12.02 -5.86
C ALA A 91 -6.35 -12.94 -5.42
N PRO A 92 -7.28 -13.26 -6.34
CA PRO A 92 -8.50 -14.00 -6.03
C PRO A 92 -8.29 -15.42 -5.50
N GLU A 93 -7.38 -16.21 -6.06
CA GLU A 93 -7.11 -17.58 -5.60
C GLU A 93 -6.52 -17.59 -4.19
N SER A 94 -5.87 -16.49 -3.80
CA SER A 94 -5.31 -16.24 -2.49
C SER A 94 -6.27 -15.58 -1.51
N ASN A 95 -7.54 -15.33 -1.89
CA ASN A 95 -8.51 -14.56 -1.10
C ASN A 95 -7.95 -13.22 -0.58
N LEU A 96 -7.18 -12.52 -1.42
CA LEU A 96 -6.46 -11.33 -1.00
C LEU A 96 -6.79 -10.15 -1.92
N TYR A 97 -7.25 -9.06 -1.33
CA TYR A 97 -7.46 -7.79 -2.00
C TYR A 97 -6.84 -6.66 -1.18
N VAL A 98 -6.02 -5.82 -1.80
CA VAL A 98 -5.32 -4.72 -1.12
C VAL A 98 -5.53 -3.41 -1.85
N GLU A 99 -5.84 -2.37 -1.10
CA GLU A 99 -5.86 -1.00 -1.59
C GLU A 99 -4.78 -0.17 -0.90
N VAL A 100 -3.91 0.46 -1.68
CA VAL A 100 -2.96 1.47 -1.17
C VAL A 100 -3.45 2.85 -1.60
N ILE A 101 -3.78 3.69 -0.63
CA ILE A 101 -4.29 5.03 -0.82
C ILE A 101 -3.22 6.02 -0.35
N ASP A 102 -2.58 6.70 -1.30
CA ASP A 102 -1.62 7.77 -1.03
C ASP A 102 -2.32 9.13 -1.08
N ASN A 103 -2.28 9.87 0.03
CA ASN A 103 -2.84 11.21 0.15
C ASN A 103 -1.75 12.25 0.38
N VAL A 104 -1.70 13.26 -0.49
CA VAL A 104 -0.79 14.39 -0.35
C VAL A 104 -1.40 15.44 0.59
N GLN A 105 -0.70 15.76 1.67
CA GLN A 105 -1.09 16.70 2.74
C GLN A 105 -0.25 17.99 2.76
N GLY A 106 0.75 18.15 1.88
CA GLY A 106 1.60 19.34 1.80
C GLY A 106 1.65 19.95 0.41
N PHE A 107 2.22 21.16 0.27
CA PHE A 107 2.32 21.85 -1.02
C PHE A 107 3.27 21.12 -1.99
N LEU A 108 4.43 20.69 -1.48
CA LEU A 108 5.44 19.97 -2.26
C LEU A 108 5.09 18.48 -2.33
N ILE A 109 4.55 18.05 -3.47
CA ILE A 109 4.05 16.69 -3.70
C ILE A 109 5.17 15.67 -4.01
N ASP A 110 6.43 16.10 -4.05
CA ASP A 110 7.60 15.21 -4.21
C ASP A 110 8.24 14.82 -2.87
N LEU A 111 7.84 15.49 -1.78
CA LEU A 111 8.38 15.22 -0.46
C LEU A 111 7.58 14.10 0.19
N ALA A 112 8.18 12.93 0.39
CA ALA A 112 7.55 11.79 1.08
C ALA A 112 6.93 12.17 2.44
N SER A 113 7.55 13.12 3.16
CA SER A 113 7.06 13.61 4.45
C SER A 113 5.74 14.42 4.36
N ASN A 114 5.30 14.76 3.15
CA ASN A 114 4.01 15.39 2.85
C ASN A 114 2.91 14.39 2.48
N HIS A 115 3.22 13.11 2.43
CA HIS A 115 2.26 12.06 2.08
C HIS A 115 1.83 11.31 3.34
N VAL A 116 0.60 10.81 3.33
CA VAL A 116 0.09 9.86 4.31
C VAL A 116 -0.58 8.72 3.55
N ILE A 117 -0.24 7.49 3.93
CA ILE A 117 -0.72 6.30 3.24
C ILE A 117 -1.68 5.55 4.14
N GLN A 118 -2.78 5.08 3.56
CA GLN A 118 -3.67 4.08 4.13
C GLN A 118 -3.57 2.81 3.28
N ILE A 119 -3.38 1.67 3.92
CA ILE A 119 -3.29 0.36 3.30
C ILE A 119 -4.47 -0.45 3.84
N ASN A 120 -5.44 -0.74 2.98
CA ASN A 120 -6.57 -1.60 3.30
C ASN A 120 -6.24 -3.01 2.84
N ILE A 121 -6.26 -3.98 3.76
CA ILE A 121 -5.98 -5.39 3.49
C ILE A 121 -7.26 -6.16 3.76
N TYR A 122 -7.86 -6.70 2.71
CA TYR A 122 -9.04 -7.55 2.76
C TYR A 122 -8.57 -9.00 2.58
N SER A 123 -8.58 -9.77 3.67
CA SER A 123 -8.10 -11.16 3.70
C SER A 123 -8.63 -11.85 4.94
N ASP A 124 -9.02 -13.11 4.83
CA ASP A 124 -9.25 -14.00 5.97
C ASP A 124 -7.94 -14.65 6.46
N ASN A 125 -6.94 -14.78 5.58
CA ASN A 125 -5.62 -15.28 5.91
C ASN A 125 -4.79 -14.22 6.67
N GLU A 126 -4.39 -14.54 7.90
CA GLU A 126 -3.58 -13.70 8.78
C GLU A 126 -2.10 -13.62 8.36
N GLU A 127 -1.56 -14.67 7.74
CA GLU A 127 -0.17 -14.69 7.26
C GLU A 127 0.06 -13.64 6.18
N TYR A 128 -0.89 -13.45 5.26
CA TYR A 128 -0.80 -12.36 4.27
C TYR A 128 -0.81 -10.98 4.93
N LYS A 129 -1.61 -10.78 5.99
CA LYS A 129 -1.63 -9.50 6.71
C LYS A 129 -0.30 -9.22 7.41
N LYS A 130 0.27 -10.25 8.07
CA LYS A 130 1.59 -10.16 8.70
C LYS A 130 2.70 -9.92 7.66
N ALA A 131 2.71 -10.68 6.57
CA ALA A 131 3.68 -10.53 5.50
C ALA A 131 3.63 -9.12 4.88
N ILE A 132 2.44 -8.60 4.56
CA ILE A 132 2.26 -7.23 4.07
C ILE A 132 2.78 -6.19 5.08
N ALA A 133 2.49 -6.35 6.37
CA ALA A 133 3.02 -5.47 7.40
C ALA A 133 4.55 -5.51 7.44
N ASN A 134 5.15 -6.70 7.42
CA ASN A 134 6.60 -6.88 7.45
C ASN A 134 7.30 -6.25 6.23
N VAL A 135 6.85 -6.54 5.00
CA VAL A 135 7.52 -5.98 3.80
C VAL A 135 7.47 -4.46 3.75
N ILE A 136 6.44 -3.82 4.32
CA ILE A 136 6.42 -2.36 4.47
C ILE A 136 7.35 -1.90 5.59
N ASN A 137 7.29 -2.57 6.74
CA ASN A 137 8.12 -2.23 7.91
C ASN A 137 9.62 -2.31 7.60
N ASP A 138 10.05 -3.36 6.90
CA ASP A 138 11.45 -3.66 6.61
C ASP A 138 12.12 -2.64 5.68
N THR A 139 11.32 -1.77 5.06
CA THR A 139 11.86 -0.64 4.31
C THR A 139 12.48 0.43 5.21
N TYR A 140 12.22 0.38 6.53
CA TYR A 140 12.74 1.26 7.57
C TYR A 140 13.65 0.49 8.52
N LYS A 141 14.89 0.97 8.69
CA LYS A 141 15.92 0.30 9.52
C LYS A 141 15.50 0.13 10.98
N ASP A 142 14.73 1.08 11.49
CA ASP A 142 14.22 1.22 12.86
C ASP A 142 12.71 0.99 12.94
N GLY A 143 12.12 0.41 11.88
CA GLY A 143 10.69 0.11 11.77
C GLY A 143 9.82 1.31 11.40
N ILE A 144 8.68 1.06 10.76
CA ILE A 144 7.81 2.10 10.20
C ILE A 144 7.31 3.10 11.26
N LEU A 145 7.04 2.63 12.48
CA LEU A 145 6.40 3.43 13.53
C LEU A 145 7.23 4.66 13.94
N ALA A 146 8.56 4.54 13.97
CA ALA A 146 9.48 5.63 14.30
C ALA A 146 9.45 6.78 13.26
N HIS A 147 8.91 6.48 12.07
CA HIS A 147 8.90 7.39 10.93
C HIS A 147 7.55 8.06 10.74
N ILE A 148 6.48 7.56 11.32
CA ILE A 148 5.14 8.08 11.05
C ILE A 148 4.91 9.47 11.68
N LYS A 149 4.36 10.41 10.88
CA LYS A 149 3.88 11.71 11.37
C LYS A 149 2.41 11.58 11.83
N TRP A 150 2.18 11.04 13.02
CA TRP A 150 0.84 10.69 13.52
C TRP A 150 -0.18 11.82 13.43
N LYS A 151 0.17 13.04 13.83
CA LYS A 151 -0.71 14.23 13.72
C LYS A 151 -1.31 14.41 12.31
N LYS A 152 -0.59 14.05 11.24
CA LYS A 152 -1.11 14.14 9.86
C LYS A 152 -2.13 13.03 9.56
N ILE A 153 -1.88 11.81 10.04
CA ILE A 153 -2.77 10.65 9.88
C ILE A 153 -4.06 10.86 10.65
N GLU A 154 -3.97 11.22 11.94
CA GLU A 154 -5.14 11.45 12.79
C GLU A 154 -6.03 12.55 12.20
N LYS A 155 -5.42 13.65 11.73
CA LYS A 155 -6.16 14.75 11.08
C LYS A 155 -6.89 14.29 9.82
N LYS A 156 -6.23 13.50 8.96
CA LYS A 156 -6.73 13.07 7.65
C LYS A 156 -7.77 11.96 7.75
N TYR A 157 -7.52 10.94 8.57
CA TYR A 157 -8.33 9.73 8.63
C TYR A 157 -9.23 9.65 9.88
N LYS A 158 -9.12 10.60 10.80
CA LYS A 158 -9.94 10.67 12.04
C LYS A 158 -9.79 9.42 12.91
N VAL A 159 -8.57 8.91 13.01
CA VAL A 159 -8.18 7.76 13.82
C VAL A 159 -7.32 8.20 15.00
N LYS A 160 -7.21 7.35 16.02
CA LYS A 160 -6.31 7.55 17.15
C LYS A 160 -4.95 6.90 16.88
N GLN A 161 -3.87 7.58 17.25
CA GLN A 161 -2.51 7.05 17.13
C GLN A 161 -2.34 5.69 17.82
N GLU A 162 -2.90 5.52 19.02
CA GLU A 162 -2.72 4.30 19.82
C GLU A 162 -3.29 3.06 19.13
N ASP A 163 -4.48 3.19 18.53
CA ASP A 163 -5.13 2.09 17.79
C ASP A 163 -4.33 1.69 16.54
N CYS A 164 -3.73 2.68 15.87
CA CYS A 164 -2.87 2.45 14.71
C CYS A 164 -1.59 1.70 15.11
N ILE A 165 -0.94 2.13 16.20
CA ILE A 165 0.26 1.49 16.74
C ILE A 165 -0.06 0.06 17.20
N ALA A 166 -1.18 -0.14 17.89
CA ALA A 166 -1.62 -1.46 18.33
C ALA A 166 -1.83 -2.42 17.15
N THR A 167 -2.42 -1.92 16.05
CA THR A 167 -2.62 -2.73 14.83
C THR A 167 -1.30 -3.14 14.19
N TRP A 168 -0.35 -2.20 14.08
CA TRP A 168 1.01 -2.51 13.61
C TRP A 168 1.70 -3.54 14.51
N ASN A 169 1.73 -3.30 15.82
CA ASN A 169 2.38 -4.20 16.77
C ASN A 169 1.77 -5.61 16.75
N ARG A 170 0.44 -5.73 16.63
CA ARG A 170 -0.25 -7.02 16.52
C ARG A 170 0.23 -7.85 15.32
N LEU A 171 0.52 -7.20 14.18
CA LEU A 171 0.97 -7.89 12.97
C LEU A 171 2.48 -8.13 12.93
N LEU A 172 3.26 -7.27 13.57
CA LEU A 172 4.72 -7.37 13.64
C LEU A 172 5.22 -8.29 14.77
N GLN A 173 4.33 -8.73 15.66
CA GLN A 173 4.65 -9.73 16.68
C GLN A 173 4.70 -11.13 16.05
N ASN A 174 5.86 -11.79 16.22
CA ASN A 174 6.11 -13.18 15.83
C ASN A 174 5.26 -14.12 16.70
#